data_AF-B6JNT3-F1
#
_entry.id   AF-B6JNT3-F1
#
_cell.length_a   1.000
_cell.length_b   1.000
_cell.length_c   1.000
_cell.angle_alpha   90.00
_cell.angle_beta   90.00
_cell.angle_gamma   90.00
#
_symmetry.space_group_name_H-M   'P 1'
#
loop_
_entity.id
_entity.type
_entity.pdbx_description
1 polymer ?
#
loop_
_entity_poly.entity_id
_entity_poly.type
_entity_poly.pdbx_seq_one_letter_code
_entity_poly.pdbx_strand_id
1 'polypeptide(L)'
;MKLIKEAFFSPFKPQLKNAQVFLSHSHADINKALEVKNYLENQIKRKVFIDSLFWDYKDDVLNKLAKYDDISRIEDAFTLILRESLEYMIKKCPYFVFLQSKNSVSNQGLSRNQDLLKITYSAWIYEELKIAHSISSESRLTIMMESFQVSHNISPFLEHLETITLRKLSQQINS
;
A
#
# COMPACT_ATOMS: atom_id res chain seq x y z
N MET A 1 19.15 -4.95 -13.73
CA MET A 1 17.91 -4.97 -12.92
C MET A 1 18.04 -5.72 -11.58
N LYS A 2 18.53 -6.97 -11.56
CA LYS A 2 18.66 -7.78 -10.32
C LYS A 2 19.49 -7.12 -9.19
N LEU A 3 20.62 -6.50 -9.54
CA LEU A 3 21.51 -5.80 -8.60
C LEU A 3 20.88 -4.53 -7.99
N ILE A 4 20.12 -3.76 -8.78
CA ILE A 4 19.45 -2.54 -8.31
C ILE A 4 18.33 -2.93 -7.33
N LYS A 5 17.55 -3.96 -7.67
CA LYS A 5 16.57 -4.55 -6.74
C LYS A 5 17.26 -4.97 -5.45
N GLU A 6 18.30 -5.80 -5.53
CA GLU A 6 19.02 -6.28 -4.34
C GLU A 6 19.56 -5.15 -3.47
N ALA A 7 20.15 -4.10 -4.06
CA ALA A 7 20.64 -2.94 -3.32
C ALA A 7 19.51 -2.14 -2.67
N PHE A 8 18.39 -1.95 -3.37
CA PHE A 8 17.23 -1.22 -2.86
C PHE A 8 16.54 -1.96 -1.71
N PHE A 9 16.39 -3.28 -1.81
CA PHE A 9 15.74 -4.10 -0.79
C PHE A 9 16.66 -4.57 0.34
N SER A 10 17.97 -4.57 0.14
CA SER A 10 18.95 -5.10 1.11
C SER A 10 18.80 -4.50 2.51
N PRO A 11 18.67 -3.16 2.68
CA PRO A 11 18.49 -2.57 4.00
C PRO A 11 17.20 -3.02 4.70
N PHE A 12 16.15 -3.30 3.93
CA PHE A 12 14.83 -3.63 4.45
C PHE A 12 14.63 -5.14 4.63
N LYS A 13 15.37 -5.98 3.90
CA LYS A 13 15.25 -7.45 3.90
C LYS A 13 15.05 -8.08 5.29
N PRO A 14 15.78 -7.69 6.36
CA PRO A 14 15.55 -8.25 7.69
C PRO A 14 14.16 -7.94 8.26
N GLN A 15 13.67 -6.71 8.09
CA GLN A 15 12.34 -6.26 8.55
C GLN A 15 11.24 -6.82 7.65
N LEU A 16 11.51 -6.95 6.35
CA LEU A 16 10.62 -7.57 5.37
C LEU A 16 10.49 -9.08 5.58
N LYS A 17 11.48 -9.75 6.21
CA LYS A 17 11.52 -11.22 6.28
C LYS A 17 10.34 -11.80 7.08
N ASN A 18 9.95 -11.12 8.15
CA ASN A 18 8.98 -11.63 9.13
C ASN A 18 7.66 -10.84 9.16
N ALA A 19 7.47 -9.87 8.27
CA ALA A 19 6.23 -9.11 8.17
C ALA A 19 5.06 -10.06 7.90
N GLN A 20 3.99 -9.89 8.68
CA GLN A 20 2.76 -10.69 8.61
C GLN A 20 1.55 -9.85 8.21
N VAL A 21 1.60 -8.55 8.47
CA VAL A 21 0.55 -7.60 8.11
C VAL A 21 1.14 -6.55 7.20
N PHE A 22 0.54 -6.36 6.02
CA PHE A 22 0.74 -5.17 5.21
C PHE A 22 -0.30 -4.13 5.61
N LEU A 23 0.13 -2.94 6.07
CA LEU A 23 -0.74 -1.86 6.49
C LEU A 23 -0.73 -0.71 5.47
N SER A 24 -1.74 -0.69 4.60
CA SER A 24 -1.99 0.40 3.67
C SER A 24 -2.66 1.58 4.39
N HIS A 25 -2.23 2.80 4.11
CA HIS A 25 -2.73 4.02 4.76
C HIS A 25 -2.49 5.26 3.88
N SER A 26 -3.17 6.36 4.19
CA SER A 26 -2.77 7.66 3.64
C SER A 26 -1.50 8.15 4.33
N HIS A 27 -0.57 8.71 3.57
CA HIS A 27 0.65 9.31 4.11
C HIS A 27 0.35 10.37 5.21
N ALA A 28 -0.77 11.09 5.07
CA ALA A 28 -1.23 12.07 6.07
C ALA A 28 -1.73 11.44 7.40
N ASP A 29 -1.91 10.11 7.45
CA ASP A 29 -2.34 9.37 8.64
C ASP A 29 -1.21 8.53 9.27
N ILE A 30 0.06 8.85 8.99
CA ILE A 30 1.22 8.09 9.49
C ILE A 30 1.18 7.86 11.01
N ASN A 31 0.79 8.86 11.80
CA ASN A 31 0.69 8.70 13.26
C ASN A 31 -0.34 7.63 13.66
N LYS A 32 -1.50 7.60 13.01
CA LYS A 32 -2.52 6.56 13.24
C LYS A 32 -2.04 5.19 12.76
N ALA A 33 -1.34 5.14 11.63
CA ALA A 33 -0.76 3.90 11.14
C ALA A 33 0.27 3.34 12.13
N LEU A 34 1.08 4.21 12.75
CA LEU A 34 2.02 3.83 13.81
C LEU A 34 1.31 3.34 15.08
N GLU A 35 0.20 3.95 15.48
CA GLU A 35 -0.63 3.46 16.60
C GLU A 35 -1.17 2.05 16.31
N VAL A 36 -1.72 1.82 15.12
CA VAL A 36 -2.19 0.50 14.67
C VAL A 36 -1.04 -0.50 14.68
N LYS A 37 0.12 -0.14 14.10
CA LYS A 37 1.32 -0.98 14.12
C LYS A 37 1.76 -1.35 15.53
N ASN A 38 1.84 -0.38 16.43
CA ASN A 38 2.20 -0.60 17.83
C ASN A 38 1.20 -1.54 18.52
N TYR A 39 -0.09 -1.39 18.25
CA TYR A 39 -1.11 -2.28 18.78
C TYR A 39 -0.92 -3.72 18.29
N LEU A 40 -0.80 -3.93 16.97
CA LEU A 40 -0.66 -5.26 16.36
C LEU A 40 0.65 -5.96 16.79
N GLU A 41 1.76 -5.22 16.87
CA GLU A 41 3.06 -5.79 17.26
C GLU A 41 3.13 -6.12 18.75
N ASN A 42 2.55 -5.27 19.62
CA ASN A 42 2.63 -5.49 21.05
C ASN A 42 1.61 -6.50 21.57
N GLN A 43 0.37 -6.42 21.07
CA GLN A 43 -0.76 -7.22 21.58
C GLN A 43 -0.88 -8.57 20.88
N ILE A 44 -0.60 -8.64 19.57
CA ILE A 44 -0.83 -9.84 18.74
C ILE A 44 0.51 -10.47 18.32
N LYS A 45 1.65 -9.82 18.65
CA LYS A 45 3.00 -10.28 18.29
C LYS A 45 3.22 -10.46 16.79
N ARG A 46 2.45 -9.74 15.95
CA ARG A 46 2.54 -9.79 14.49
C ARG A 46 3.32 -8.61 13.97
N LYS A 47 4.34 -8.86 13.15
CA LYS A 47 5.16 -7.79 12.55
C LYS A 47 4.39 -7.09 11.43
N VAL A 48 4.34 -5.77 11.51
CA VAL A 48 3.58 -4.93 10.57
C VAL A 48 4.55 -4.21 9.64
N PHE A 49 4.32 -4.36 8.34
CA PHE A 49 4.98 -3.58 7.31
C PHE A 49 4.13 -2.34 6.98
N ILE A 50 4.78 -1.18 7.01
CA ILE A 50 4.25 0.11 6.55
C ILE A 50 5.25 0.59 5.51
N ASP A 51 4.82 0.76 4.27
CA ASP A 51 5.64 1.16 3.14
C ASP A 51 6.26 2.55 3.35
N SER A 52 5.48 3.55 3.75
CA SER A 52 5.94 4.93 3.94
C SER A 52 7.18 5.07 4.85
N LEU A 53 7.35 4.18 5.84
CA LEU A 53 8.52 4.17 6.74
C LEU A 53 9.86 3.90 6.04
N PHE A 54 9.83 3.37 4.81
CA PHE A 54 11.04 3.02 4.07
C PHE A 54 11.19 3.79 2.75
N TRP A 55 10.26 4.67 2.41
CA TRP A 55 10.11 5.18 1.04
C TRP A 55 10.18 6.71 0.98
N ASP A 56 10.12 7.38 2.13
CA ASP A 56 10.25 8.84 2.25
C ASP A 56 11.59 9.41 1.75
N TYR A 57 12.62 8.58 1.57
CA TYR A 57 13.89 9.03 0.98
C TYR A 57 13.91 8.94 -0.57
N LYS A 58 12.83 8.49 -1.22
CA LYS A 58 12.73 8.41 -2.70
C LYS A 58 13.14 9.73 -3.33
N ASP A 59 12.53 10.82 -2.88
CA ASP A 59 12.73 12.14 -3.47
C ASP A 59 14.17 12.62 -3.25
N ASP A 60 14.75 12.32 -2.08
CA ASP A 60 16.15 12.61 -1.79
C ASP A 60 17.12 11.84 -2.72
N VAL A 61 16.80 10.60 -3.06
CA VAL A 61 17.59 9.78 -4.00
C VAL A 61 17.45 10.33 -5.42
N LEU A 62 16.23 10.61 -5.88
CA LEU A 62 15.99 11.18 -7.20
C LEU A 62 16.66 12.55 -7.35
N ASN A 63 16.56 13.41 -6.33
CA ASN A 63 17.21 14.72 -6.30
C ASN A 63 18.75 14.65 -6.33
N LYS A 64 19.34 13.59 -5.75
CA LYS A 64 20.79 13.36 -5.86
C LYS A 64 21.19 12.88 -7.24
N LEU A 65 20.41 11.98 -7.84
CA LEU A 65 20.66 11.41 -9.17
C LEU A 65 20.43 12.43 -10.30
N ALA A 66 19.51 13.38 -10.09
CA ALA A 66 19.25 14.54 -10.95
C ALA A 66 20.48 15.36 -11.33
N LYS A 67 21.53 15.31 -10.51
CA LYS A 67 22.77 16.04 -10.76
C LYS A 67 23.65 15.39 -11.83
N TYR A 68 23.37 14.14 -12.19
CA TYR A 68 24.26 13.30 -13.00
C TYR A 68 23.62 12.76 -14.27
N ASP A 69 22.29 12.66 -14.36
CA ASP A 69 21.60 12.04 -15.49
C ASP A 69 20.17 12.58 -15.66
N ASP A 70 19.55 12.26 -16.80
CA ASP A 70 18.12 12.51 -17.06
C ASP A 70 17.25 11.69 -16.09
N ILE A 71 16.62 12.41 -15.16
CA ILE A 71 15.84 11.85 -14.06
C ILE A 71 14.65 11.05 -14.58
N SER A 72 14.07 11.42 -15.73
CA SER A 72 12.81 10.83 -16.20
C SER A 72 12.89 9.31 -16.33
N ARG A 73 13.98 8.81 -16.96
CA ARG A 73 14.24 7.37 -17.11
C ARG A 73 14.52 6.67 -15.78
N ILE A 74 15.17 7.38 -14.86
CA ILE A 74 15.50 6.86 -13.52
C ILE A 74 14.23 6.78 -12.67
N GLU A 75 13.36 7.80 -12.75
CA GLU A 75 12.10 7.89 -12.03
C GLU A 75 11.12 6.80 -12.46
N ASP A 76 11.01 6.53 -13.77
CA ASP A 76 10.20 5.43 -14.29
C ASP A 76 10.71 4.07 -13.78
N ALA A 77 12.01 3.83 -13.89
CA ALA A 77 12.63 2.60 -13.40
C ALA A 77 12.46 2.45 -11.88
N PHE A 78 12.58 3.54 -11.13
CA PHE A 78 12.40 3.56 -9.69
C PHE A 78 10.95 3.26 -9.32
N THR A 79 9.99 3.89 -10.00
CA THR A 79 8.55 3.65 -9.80
C THR A 79 8.18 2.20 -10.09
N LEU A 80 8.75 1.60 -11.14
CA LEU A 80 8.55 0.17 -11.44
C LEU A 80 9.12 -0.74 -10.35
N ILE A 81 10.35 -0.46 -9.88
CA ILE A 81 10.97 -1.22 -8.79
C ILE A 81 10.16 -1.10 -7.50
N LEU A 82 9.69 0.10 -7.17
CA LEU A 82 8.80 0.34 -6.03
C LEU A 82 7.50 -0.45 -6.18
N ARG A 83 6.83 -0.39 -7.33
CA ARG A 83 5.60 -1.16 -7.56
C ARG A 83 5.82 -2.67 -7.36
N GLU A 84 6.88 -3.24 -7.93
CA GLU A 84 7.24 -4.64 -7.71
C GLU A 84 7.55 -4.96 -6.23
N SER A 85 8.10 -3.98 -5.51
CA SER A 85 8.35 -4.06 -4.06
C SER A 85 7.06 -4.17 -3.27
N LEU A 86 6.09 -3.30 -3.55
CA LEU A 86 4.76 -3.34 -2.92
C LEU A 86 4.10 -4.67 -3.20
N GLU A 87 4.07 -5.09 -4.47
CA GLU A 87 3.44 -6.34 -4.88
C GLU A 87 4.04 -7.55 -4.16
N TYR A 88 5.37 -7.63 -4.08
CA TYR A 88 6.04 -8.70 -3.35
C TYR A 88 5.63 -8.71 -1.87
N MET A 89 5.58 -7.54 -1.23
CA MET A 89 5.24 -7.44 0.19
C MET A 89 3.78 -7.74 0.49
N ILE A 90 2.85 -7.28 -0.35
CA ILE A 90 1.42 -7.58 -0.22
C ILE A 90 1.19 -9.08 -0.41
N LYS A 91 1.76 -9.70 -1.45
CA LYS A 91 1.63 -11.15 -1.69
C LYS A 91 2.22 -12.01 -0.59
N LYS A 92 3.27 -11.52 0.06
CA LYS A 92 3.95 -12.24 1.13
C LYS A 92 3.20 -12.16 2.46
N CYS A 93 2.58 -11.04 2.76
CA CYS A 93 1.88 -10.86 4.02
C CYS A 93 0.56 -11.65 4.01
N PRO A 94 0.31 -12.56 4.97
CA PRO A 94 -0.97 -13.27 5.08
C PRO A 94 -2.16 -12.33 5.36
N TYR A 95 -1.91 -11.15 5.92
CA TYR A 95 -2.94 -10.17 6.21
C TYR A 95 -2.66 -8.85 5.50
N PHE A 96 -3.68 -8.32 4.82
CA PHE A 96 -3.70 -6.97 4.30
C PHE A 96 -4.71 -6.14 5.10
N VAL A 97 -4.27 -5.01 5.64
CA VAL A 97 -5.10 -4.08 6.42
C VAL A 97 -5.07 -2.73 5.74
N PHE A 98 -6.24 -2.19 5.43
CA PHE A 98 -6.38 -0.83 4.90
C PHE A 98 -6.93 0.11 5.97
N LEU A 99 -6.17 1.17 6.29
CA LEU A 99 -6.59 2.22 7.21
C LEU A 99 -7.45 3.25 6.47
N GLN A 100 -8.75 3.01 6.44
CA GLN A 100 -9.71 3.96 5.86
C GLN A 100 -9.84 5.22 6.73
N SER A 101 -9.70 6.38 6.09
CA SER A 101 -9.83 7.71 6.71
C SER A 101 -10.33 8.72 5.66
N LYS A 102 -10.58 9.96 6.07
CA LYS A 102 -10.90 11.07 5.14
C LYS A 102 -9.73 11.45 4.22
N ASN A 103 -8.50 11.09 4.60
CA ASN A 103 -7.30 11.37 3.81
C ASN A 103 -6.95 10.22 2.84
N SER A 104 -7.50 9.02 3.05
CA SER A 104 -7.33 7.88 2.12
C SER A 104 -8.52 7.69 1.18
N VAL A 105 -9.75 8.00 1.65
CA VAL A 105 -10.99 7.83 0.89
C VAL A 105 -11.85 9.07 0.98
N SER A 106 -12.24 9.60 -0.19
CA SER A 106 -13.23 10.64 -0.32
C SER A 106 -14.55 10.02 -0.80
N ASN A 107 -15.65 10.45 -0.20
CA ASN A 107 -16.99 10.09 -0.64
C ASN A 107 -17.47 11.16 -1.63
N GLN A 108 -17.61 10.81 -2.91
CA GLN A 108 -18.30 11.68 -3.87
C GLN A 108 -19.74 11.20 -4.02
N GLY A 109 -20.69 12.09 -3.77
CA GLY A 109 -22.10 11.82 -4.00
C GLY A 109 -22.40 11.81 -5.49
N LEU A 110 -22.81 10.67 -6.02
CA LEU A 110 -23.56 10.63 -7.28
C LEU A 110 -24.99 11.08 -6.98
N SER A 111 -25.53 11.95 -7.83
CA SER A 111 -26.75 12.73 -7.63
C SER A 111 -27.92 12.01 -6.94
N ARG A 112 -28.55 12.71 -6.00
CA ARG A 112 -29.89 12.59 -5.37
C ARG A 112 -30.43 11.22 -4.90
N ASN A 113 -29.92 10.06 -5.30
CA ASN A 113 -30.39 8.77 -4.79
C ASN A 113 -29.24 7.75 -4.70
N GLN A 114 -28.65 7.67 -3.50
CA GLN A 114 -28.08 6.50 -2.85
C GLN A 114 -27.13 5.61 -3.70
N ASP A 115 -25.88 6.03 -3.80
CA ASP A 115 -24.69 5.28 -3.33
C ASP A 115 -23.49 6.24 -3.38
N LEU A 116 -22.75 6.36 -2.26
CA LEU A 116 -21.57 7.23 -2.20
C LEU A 116 -20.41 6.52 -2.89
N LEU A 117 -19.98 7.04 -4.03
CA LEU A 117 -18.77 6.55 -4.71
C LEU A 117 -17.57 6.80 -3.80
N LYS A 118 -16.85 5.74 -3.45
CA LYS A 118 -15.61 5.83 -2.68
C LYS A 118 -14.47 5.97 -3.66
N ILE A 119 -13.80 7.12 -3.60
CA ILE A 119 -12.64 7.40 -4.45
C ILE A 119 -11.39 7.63 -3.60
N THR A 120 -10.23 7.32 -4.16
CA THR A 120 -8.94 7.77 -3.63
C THR A 120 -8.23 8.65 -4.65
N TYR A 121 -7.50 9.65 -4.15
CA TYR A 121 -6.61 10.49 -4.94
C TYR A 121 -5.15 9.99 -4.86
N SER A 122 -4.88 8.97 -4.05
CA SER A 122 -3.56 8.37 -3.94
C SER A 122 -3.43 7.23 -4.92
N ALA A 123 -2.55 7.39 -5.92
CA ALA A 123 -2.21 6.34 -6.87
C ALA A 123 -1.65 5.09 -6.16
N TRP A 124 -0.90 5.27 -5.06
CA TRP A 124 -0.34 4.17 -4.29
C TRP A 124 -1.43 3.37 -3.54
N ILE A 125 -2.39 4.04 -2.89
CA ILE A 125 -3.50 3.35 -2.22
C ILE A 125 -4.34 2.56 -3.23
N TYR A 126 -4.59 3.14 -4.40
CA TYR A 126 -5.30 2.44 -5.47
C TYR A 126 -4.54 1.18 -5.91
N GLU A 127 -3.23 1.29 -6.17
CA GLU A 127 -2.42 0.15 -6.62
C GLU A 127 -2.32 -0.94 -5.54
N GLU A 128 -2.15 -0.58 -4.27
CA GLU A 128 -2.14 -1.52 -3.15
C GLU A 128 -3.46 -2.30 -3.03
N LEU A 129 -4.60 -1.59 -3.08
CA LEU A 129 -5.92 -2.21 -3.04
C LEU A 129 -6.16 -3.11 -4.24
N LYS A 130 -5.74 -2.68 -5.44
CA LYS A 130 -5.83 -3.48 -6.67
C LYS A 130 -5.00 -4.76 -6.57
N ILE A 131 -3.76 -4.69 -6.07
CA ILE A 131 -2.92 -5.86 -5.85
C ILE A 131 -3.56 -6.79 -4.82
N ALA A 132 -3.98 -6.27 -3.67
CA ALA A 132 -4.63 -7.07 -2.63
C ALA A 132 -5.89 -7.78 -3.15
N HIS A 133 -6.73 -7.05 -3.89
CA HIS A 133 -7.93 -7.58 -4.52
C HIS A 133 -7.63 -8.69 -5.55
N SER A 134 -6.59 -8.51 -6.37
CA SER A 134 -6.15 -9.51 -7.37
C SER A 134 -5.63 -10.81 -6.77
N ILE A 135 -5.21 -10.80 -5.50
CA ILE A 135 -4.77 -12.00 -4.77
C ILE A 135 -5.98 -12.70 -4.15
N SER A 136 -6.97 -11.92 -3.68
CA SER A 136 -8.19 -12.44 -3.05
C SER A 136 -9.18 -13.05 -4.05
N SER A 137 -9.16 -12.62 -5.31
CA SER A 137 -9.93 -13.20 -6.41
C SER A 137 -9.00 -14.10 -7.22
N GLU A 138 -9.33 -15.36 -7.49
CA GLU A 138 -8.48 -16.31 -8.27
C GLU A 138 -8.30 -15.94 -9.77
N SER A 139 -8.37 -14.65 -10.11
CA SER A 139 -8.42 -14.14 -11.49
C SER A 139 -7.02 -13.75 -11.98
N ARG A 140 -6.61 -14.30 -13.13
CA ARG A 140 -5.32 -14.04 -13.78
C ARG A 140 -5.04 -12.54 -13.95
N LEU A 141 -3.86 -12.11 -13.49
CA LEU A 141 -3.33 -10.75 -13.63
C LEU A 141 -3.27 -10.30 -15.09
N THR A 142 -4.20 -9.44 -15.52
CA THR A 142 -4.00 -8.56 -16.69
C THR A 142 -3.66 -7.17 -16.14
N ILE A 143 -2.37 -6.83 -16.10
CA ILE A 143 -1.91 -5.53 -15.61
C ILE A 143 -2.02 -4.52 -16.77
N MET A 144 -3.04 -3.67 -16.73
CA MET A 144 -3.09 -2.43 -17.51
C MET A 144 -2.74 -1.27 -16.58
N MET A 145 -1.75 -0.45 -16.96
CA MET A 145 -1.58 0.89 -16.40
C MET A 145 -2.75 1.71 -16.93
N GLU A 146 -3.75 1.97 -16.09
CA GLU A 146 -4.70 3.05 -16.39
C GLU A 146 -3.88 4.35 -16.44
N SER A 147 -4.18 5.21 -17.42
CA SER A 147 -3.66 6.57 -17.42
C SER A 147 -3.88 7.21 -16.05
N PHE A 148 -2.93 8.01 -15.57
CA PHE A 148 -3.04 8.72 -14.29
C PHE A 148 -4.32 9.56 -14.27
N GLN A 149 -5.41 9.00 -13.73
CA GLN A 149 -6.62 9.73 -13.44
C GLN A 149 -6.40 10.51 -12.13
N VAL A 150 -7.02 11.68 -12.03
CA VAL A 150 -6.90 12.52 -10.82
C VAL A 150 -7.42 11.78 -9.59
N SER A 151 -8.40 10.90 -9.77
CA SER A 151 -8.93 10.03 -8.72
C SER A 151 -9.33 8.68 -9.29
N HIS A 152 -9.38 7.67 -8.42
CA HIS A 152 -9.76 6.32 -8.78
C HIS A 152 -10.91 5.82 -7.92
N ASN A 153 -11.88 5.16 -8.56
CA ASN A 153 -12.95 4.44 -7.86
C ASN A 153 -12.38 3.19 -7.19
N ILE A 154 -12.54 3.10 -5.87
CA ILE A 154 -12.09 1.97 -5.06
C ILE A 154 -13.25 1.17 -4.46
N SER A 155 -14.51 1.56 -4.71
CA SER A 155 -15.69 0.84 -4.21
C SER A 155 -15.62 -0.68 -4.45
N PRO A 156 -15.25 -1.17 -5.66
CA PRO A 156 -15.17 -2.62 -5.91
C PRO A 156 -14.16 -3.35 -5.02
N PHE A 157 -13.05 -2.70 -4.67
CA PHE A 157 -12.02 -3.29 -3.82
C PHE A 157 -12.49 -3.38 -2.37
N LEU A 158 -13.22 -2.35 -1.90
CA LEU A 158 -13.68 -2.27 -0.52
C LEU A 158 -14.81 -3.25 -0.22
N GLU A 159 -15.61 -3.65 -1.22
CA GLU A 159 -16.63 -4.71 -1.07
C GLU A 159 -16.03 -6.07 -0.68
N HIS A 160 -14.76 -6.32 -1.03
CA HIS A 160 -14.05 -7.56 -0.72
C HIS A 160 -13.28 -7.50 0.60
N LEU A 161 -13.28 -6.36 1.29
CA LEU A 161 -12.62 -6.20 2.59
C LEU A 161 -13.64 -6.24 3.73
N GLU A 162 -13.35 -7.03 4.77
CA GLU A 162 -14.15 -7.01 5.98
C GLU A 162 -13.81 -5.76 6.82
N THR A 163 -14.82 -4.93 7.11
CA THR A 163 -14.66 -3.84 8.08
C THR A 163 -14.63 -4.41 9.49
N ILE A 164 -13.48 -4.29 10.15
CA ILE A 164 -13.24 -4.88 11.46
C ILE A 164 -12.66 -3.86 12.44
N THR A 165 -13.03 -3.98 13.71
CA THR A 165 -12.40 -3.19 14.77
C THR A 165 -11.05 -3.79 15.16
N LEU A 166 -10.12 -2.99 15.66
CA LEU A 166 -8.80 -3.49 16.10
C LEU A 166 -8.90 -4.65 17.10
N ARG A 167 -9.90 -4.61 18.00
CA ARG A 167 -10.15 -5.69 18.96
C ARG A 167 -10.56 -7.00 18.27
N LYS A 168 -11.45 -6.94 17.28
CA LYS A 168 -11.90 -8.12 16.52
C LYS A 168 -10.80 -8.65 15.60
N LEU A 169 -10.01 -7.75 14.98
CA LEU A 169 -8.84 -8.10 14.18
C LEU A 169 -7.82 -8.91 15.01
N SER A 170 -7.60 -8.49 16.25
CA SER A 170 -6.77 -9.24 17.21
C SER A 170 -7.28 -10.65 17.47
N GLN A 171 -8.59 -10.85 17.56
CA GLN A 171 -9.18 -12.18 17.79
C GLN A 171 -9.04 -13.09 16.57
N GLN A 172 -9.28 -12.58 15.35
CA GLN A 172 -9.14 -13.36 14.11
C GLN A 172 -7.70 -13.78 13.83
N ILE A 173 -6.71 -12.91 14.08
CA ILE A 173 -5.30 -13.23 13.81
C ILE A 173 -4.68 -14.18 14.86
N ASN A 174 -5.29 -14.26 16.05
CA ASN A 174 -4.86 -15.14 17.13
C ASN A 174 -5.61 -16.49 17.17
N SER A 175 -6.63 -16.68 16.33
CA SER A 175 -7.35 -17.96 16.17
C SER A 175 -6.65 -18.84 15.15
#